data_AF-A0A1E1WQ41-F1
#
_entry.id   AF-A0A1E1WQ41-F1
#
_cell.length_a   1.000
_cell.length_b   1.000
_cell.length_c   1.000
_cell.angle_alpha   90.00
_cell.angle_beta   90.00
_cell.angle_gamma   90.00
#
_symmetry.space_group_name_H-M   'P 1'
#
loop_
_entity.id
_entity.type
_entity.pdbx_description
1 polymer ?
#
loop_
_entity_poly.entity_id
_entity_poly.type
_entity_poly.pdbx_seq_one_letter_code
_entity_poly.pdbx_strand_id
1 'polypeptide(L)'
;GRCAYMGSVPMLLPFLDQMHLTCPPYHNPVDFLIEICVENASDLVQYSQNGKSTQWITNIPNETDSKLEEINRSYFRSNTIEDVCLTVLPTPTEDPTNKILSKLKSTYTTSFWKQFITLTRRSLLSHWRNPSYTLMMTGIHCAMAVFIGILFYNIGEDAKYARENYNCLFFGLMFLMFTAFSAVSITFPEQIPVVRREHFNRWYMTGAYYSATLISSIPTQTVCTLTYACITYWMTGQPHDFLRFISFCWTLMLVSYVALCMGLLNGSFFNVKNGTIFGPFFIMPFVVFSGFFLLYSDAPGFFRWLFHVSFLKHGLVALTISMFGMDRQKLLCSDLICRYTYPKQILIDREMQDEKYSLAIIALMSISVAVNISTYIILKIRLKSKW
;
A
#
# COMPACT_ATOMS: atom_id res chain seq x y z
N GLY A 1 -1.50 30.36 -10.09
CA GLY A 1 -1.09 31.20 -11.23
C GLY A 1 -2.10 32.31 -11.43
N ARG A 2 -1.70 33.37 -12.14
CA ARG A 2 -2.58 34.45 -12.60
C ARG A 2 -2.64 34.40 -14.13
N CYS A 3 -3.75 34.83 -14.72
CA CYS A 3 -3.96 34.82 -16.17
C CYS A 3 -3.42 36.13 -16.76
N ALA A 4 -2.45 36.03 -17.67
CA ALA A 4 -1.84 37.16 -18.36
C ALA A 4 -2.57 37.51 -19.67
N TYR A 5 -3.11 36.51 -20.35
CA TYR A 5 -3.88 36.65 -21.58
C TYR A 5 -4.93 35.56 -21.69
N MET A 6 -6.12 35.90 -22.21
CA MET A 6 -7.19 34.97 -22.51
C MET A 6 -7.91 35.45 -23.78
N GLY A 7 -7.79 34.68 -24.86
CA GLY A 7 -8.34 35.04 -26.16
C GLY A 7 -7.90 34.06 -27.25
N SER A 8 -8.31 34.30 -28.50
CA SER A 8 -7.90 33.46 -29.64
C SER A 8 -6.44 33.73 -30.02
N VAL A 9 -5.79 32.75 -30.66
CA VAL A 9 -4.37 32.85 -31.05
C VAL A 9 -4.09 34.04 -31.98
N PRO A 10 -4.91 34.34 -33.01
CA PRO A 10 -4.66 35.49 -33.90
C PRO A 10 -4.69 36.84 -33.19
N MET A 11 -5.37 36.91 -32.04
CA MET A 11 -5.59 38.15 -31.28
C MET A 11 -4.49 38.43 -30.26
N LEU A 12 -3.51 37.52 -30.13
CA LEU A 12 -2.42 37.65 -29.18
C LEU A 12 -1.48 38.81 -29.53
N LEU A 13 -1.04 38.93 -30.78
CA LEU A 13 -0.15 40.02 -31.19
C LEU A 13 -0.83 41.39 -31.14
N PRO A 14 -2.09 41.56 -31.63
CA PRO A 14 -2.84 42.79 -31.43
C PRO A 14 -3.02 43.19 -29.96
N PHE A 15 -3.23 42.22 -29.07
CA PHE A 15 -3.31 42.47 -27.63
C PHE A 15 -1.99 43.01 -27.05
N LEU A 16 -0.86 42.40 -27.42
CA LEU A 16 0.46 42.84 -26.97
C LEU A 16 0.83 44.21 -27.55
N ASP A 17 0.44 44.49 -28.80
CA ASP A 17 0.73 45.76 -29.47
C ASP A 17 0.01 46.95 -28.79
N GLN A 18 -1.20 46.75 -28.24
CA GLN A 18 -1.89 47.76 -27.42
C GLN A 18 -1.13 48.11 -26.13
N MET A 19 -0.29 47.21 -25.64
CA MET A 19 0.60 47.45 -24.50
C MET A 19 2.00 47.89 -24.94
N HIS A 20 2.17 48.24 -26.22
CA HIS A 20 3.45 48.60 -26.84
C HIS A 20 4.50 47.49 -26.80
N LEU A 21 4.06 46.23 -26.80
CA LEU A 21 4.90 45.05 -26.81
C LEU A 21 4.87 44.42 -28.21
N THR A 22 5.70 44.92 -29.12
CA THR A 22 5.73 44.47 -30.51
C THR A 22 6.66 43.27 -30.68
N CYS A 23 6.11 42.14 -31.16
CA CYS A 23 6.90 40.94 -31.45
C CYS A 23 7.71 41.12 -32.75
N PRO A 24 9.03 40.91 -32.76
CA PRO A 24 9.82 40.94 -33.98
C PRO A 24 9.36 39.88 -34.99
N PRO A 25 9.44 40.13 -36.31
CA PRO A 25 8.91 39.22 -37.34
C PRO A 25 9.68 37.90 -37.46
N TYR A 26 10.91 37.85 -36.97
CA TYR A 26 11.75 36.64 -36.90
C TYR A 26 11.60 35.90 -35.57
N HIS A 27 10.82 36.44 -34.62
CA HIS A 27 10.61 35.85 -33.31
C HIS A 27 9.30 35.07 -33.28
N ASN A 28 9.30 33.92 -32.61
CA ASN A 28 8.07 33.17 -32.36
C ASN A 28 7.19 33.95 -31.35
N PRO A 29 5.92 34.25 -31.69
CA PRO A 29 5.00 34.97 -30.80
C PRO A 29 4.77 34.30 -29.43
N VAL A 30 4.83 32.97 -29.37
CA VAL A 30 4.64 32.22 -28.11
C VAL A 30 5.85 32.39 -27.19
N ASP A 31 7.06 32.31 -27.76
CA ASP A 31 8.30 32.49 -27.00
C ASP A 31 8.41 33.94 -26.51
N PHE A 32 8.05 34.91 -27.36
CA PHE A 32 7.98 36.33 -26.99
C PHE A 32 7.00 36.58 -25.83
N LEU A 33 5.81 35.95 -25.86
CA LEU A 33 4.84 36.06 -24.76
C LEU A 33 5.40 35.48 -23.44
N ILE A 34 6.13 34.35 -23.51
CA ILE A 34 6.73 33.72 -22.33
C ILE A 34 7.81 34.65 -21.74
N GLU A 35 8.66 35.25 -22.57
CA GLU A 35 9.68 36.20 -22.15
C GLU A 35 9.06 37.43 -21.46
N ILE A 36 8.04 38.03 -22.07
CA ILE A 36 7.30 39.14 -21.46
C ILE A 36 6.63 38.69 -20.15
N CYS A 37 6.09 37.47 -20.08
CA CYS A 37 5.49 36.97 -18.85
C CYS A 37 6.52 36.74 -17.73
N VAL A 38 7.82 36.65 -18.04
CA VAL A 38 8.89 36.61 -17.03
C VAL A 38 9.24 38.02 -16.55
N GLU A 39 9.29 39.00 -17.46
CA GLU A 39 9.73 40.37 -17.16
C GLU A 39 8.60 41.28 -16.64
N ASN A 40 7.42 41.23 -17.26
CA ASN A 40 6.29 42.18 -17.08
C ASN A 40 4.97 41.47 -16.71
N ALA A 41 5.04 40.40 -15.92
CA ALA A 41 3.88 39.58 -15.54
C ALA A 41 2.74 40.38 -14.87
N SER A 42 3.09 41.36 -14.03
CA SER A 42 2.11 42.18 -13.29
C SER A 42 1.21 42.98 -14.24
N ASP A 43 1.83 43.54 -15.27
CA ASP A 43 1.20 44.53 -16.15
C ASP A 43 0.24 43.82 -17.10
N LEU A 44 0.65 42.67 -17.63
CA LEU A 44 -0.22 41.79 -18.42
C LEU A 44 -1.43 41.31 -17.61
N VAL A 45 -1.22 40.91 -16.35
CA VAL A 45 -2.30 40.45 -15.47
C VAL A 45 -3.24 41.60 -15.11
N GLN A 46 -2.71 42.81 -14.90
CA GLN A 46 -3.52 43.98 -14.60
C GLN A 46 -4.35 44.42 -15.82
N TYR A 47 -3.73 44.49 -16.99
CA TYR A 47 -4.38 44.89 -18.24
C TYR A 47 -5.46 43.88 -18.68
N SER A 48 -5.18 42.57 -18.57
CA SER A 48 -6.17 41.52 -18.82
C SER A 48 -7.19 41.35 -17.66
N GLN A 49 -7.01 42.05 -16.54
CA GLN A 49 -7.77 41.87 -15.30
C GLN A 49 -7.86 40.40 -14.87
N ASN A 50 -6.73 39.69 -14.93
CA ASN A 50 -6.63 38.25 -14.68
C ASN A 50 -7.56 37.42 -15.60
N GLY A 51 -7.59 37.78 -16.89
CA GLY A 51 -8.39 37.13 -17.93
C GLY A 51 -9.86 37.51 -17.98
N LYS A 52 -10.28 38.57 -17.27
CA LYS A 52 -11.68 39.04 -17.25
C LYS A 52 -11.96 40.17 -18.23
N SER A 53 -10.94 40.93 -18.63
CA SER A 53 -11.12 42.07 -19.52
C SER A 53 -11.25 41.61 -20.97
N THR A 54 -12.36 41.97 -21.61
CA THR A 54 -12.59 41.82 -23.06
C THR A 54 -12.48 43.15 -23.80
N GLN A 55 -12.20 44.25 -23.10
CA GLN A 55 -12.21 45.62 -23.65
C GLN A 55 -11.11 45.86 -24.70
N TRP A 56 -10.00 45.12 -24.62
CA TRP A 56 -8.91 45.20 -25.59
C TRP A 56 -9.34 44.66 -26.97
N ILE A 57 -10.35 43.77 -27.02
CA ILE A 57 -10.87 43.18 -28.27
C ILE A 57 -11.57 44.25 -29.13
N THR A 58 -12.27 45.20 -28.49
CA THR A 58 -13.02 46.25 -29.19
C THR A 58 -12.16 47.42 -29.65
N ASN A 59 -10.92 47.54 -29.17
CA ASN A 59 -10.02 48.67 -29.43
C ASN A 59 -9.02 48.40 -30.57
N ILE A 60 -9.23 47.37 -31.38
CA ILE A 60 -8.33 47.03 -32.48
C ILE A 60 -8.66 47.94 -33.68
N PRO A 61 -7.68 48.70 -34.21
CA PRO A 61 -7.90 49.57 -35.36
C PRO A 61 -8.37 48.76 -36.59
N ASN A 62 -9.29 49.33 -37.39
CA ASN A 62 -9.79 48.73 -38.64
C ASN A 62 -8.72 48.58 -39.75
N GLU A 63 -7.45 48.87 -39.47
CA GLU A 63 -6.36 48.88 -40.46
C GLU A 63 -5.55 47.57 -40.51
N THR A 64 -5.83 46.59 -39.66
CA THR A 64 -5.11 45.31 -39.69
C THR A 64 -5.75 44.35 -40.69
N ASP A 65 -5.03 44.11 -41.80
CA ASP A 65 -5.12 43.03 -42.77
C ASP A 65 -6.54 42.48 -43.06
N SER A 66 -7.02 42.57 -44.30
CA SER A 66 -8.41 42.21 -44.69
C SER A 66 -8.87 40.82 -44.24
N LYS A 67 -7.93 39.89 -43.98
CA LYS A 67 -8.18 38.58 -43.35
C LYS A 67 -8.58 38.65 -41.87
N LEU A 68 -8.02 39.55 -41.07
CA LEU A 68 -8.38 39.78 -39.67
C LEU A 68 -9.75 40.45 -39.55
N GLU A 69 -10.09 41.36 -40.46
CA GLU A 69 -11.45 41.90 -40.56
C GLU A 69 -12.49 40.85 -40.95
N GLU A 70 -12.13 39.89 -41.81
CA GLU A 70 -13.02 38.80 -42.23
C GLU A 70 -13.18 37.75 -41.10
N ILE A 71 -12.12 37.50 -40.33
CA ILE A 71 -12.18 36.71 -39.09
C ILE A 71 -13.01 37.43 -38.03
N ASN A 72 -12.80 38.73 -37.80
CA ASN A 72 -13.63 39.52 -36.88
C ASN A 72 -15.08 39.57 -37.37
N ARG A 73 -15.35 39.85 -38.65
CA ARG A 73 -16.73 39.88 -39.17
C ARG A 73 -17.40 38.52 -39.16
N SER A 74 -16.70 37.42 -39.43
CA SER A 74 -17.29 36.07 -39.31
C SER A 74 -17.54 35.69 -37.85
N TYR A 75 -16.68 36.11 -36.91
CA TYR A 75 -16.91 35.96 -35.46
C TYR A 75 -18.05 36.84 -34.95
N PHE A 76 -18.21 38.08 -35.43
CA PHE A 76 -19.25 39.03 -34.99
C PHE A 76 -20.60 38.84 -35.69
N ARG A 77 -20.65 38.31 -36.93
CA ARG A 77 -21.88 38.14 -37.71
C ARG A 77 -22.58 36.81 -37.45
N SER A 78 -21.87 35.83 -36.91
CA SER A 78 -22.53 34.73 -36.23
C SER A 78 -23.11 35.30 -34.94
N ASN A 79 -24.44 35.29 -34.77
CA ASN A 79 -25.14 35.59 -33.51
C ASN A 79 -24.75 34.65 -32.34
N THR A 80 -23.59 34.00 -32.41
CA THR A 80 -22.94 33.21 -31.37
C THR A 80 -21.86 34.03 -30.67
N ILE A 81 -22.15 35.29 -30.37
CA ILE A 81 -21.61 35.91 -29.16
C ILE A 81 -22.54 35.44 -28.02
N GLU A 82 -22.53 34.13 -27.76
CA GLU A 82 -22.38 33.74 -26.37
C GLU A 82 -20.96 34.18 -26.06
N ASP A 83 -20.85 35.40 -25.53
CA ASP A 83 -19.78 35.84 -24.68
C ASP A 83 -18.59 34.85 -24.64
N VAL A 84 -17.46 35.19 -25.26
CA VAL A 84 -16.15 34.75 -24.73
C VAL A 84 -15.88 35.48 -23.40
N CYS A 85 -16.91 35.58 -22.56
CA CYS A 85 -16.75 35.48 -21.13
C CYS A 85 -16.21 34.06 -20.90
N LEU A 86 -15.66 33.80 -19.73
CA LEU A 86 -15.60 32.43 -19.24
C LEU A 86 -16.90 31.75 -19.66
N THR A 87 -16.86 30.53 -20.20
CA THR A 87 -18.05 29.68 -20.11
C THR A 87 -18.28 29.44 -18.61
N VAL A 88 -18.75 30.48 -17.91
CA VAL A 88 -19.71 30.34 -16.84
C VAL A 88 -20.87 29.73 -17.59
N LEU A 89 -20.81 28.40 -17.71
CA LEU A 89 -21.99 27.60 -18.01
C LEU A 89 -23.10 28.28 -17.22
N PRO A 90 -24.19 28.75 -17.88
CA PRO A 90 -25.28 29.37 -17.15
C PRO A 90 -25.55 28.48 -15.96
N THR A 91 -25.50 29.02 -14.74
CA THR A 91 -25.79 28.25 -13.53
C THR A 91 -27.06 27.50 -13.87
N PRO A 92 -27.03 26.16 -14.03
CA PRO A 92 -28.17 25.46 -14.56
C PRO A 92 -29.31 25.86 -13.66
N THR A 93 -30.42 26.35 -14.21
CA THR A 93 -31.65 26.50 -13.43
C THR A 93 -31.87 25.13 -12.80
N GLU A 94 -31.48 24.99 -11.54
CA GLU A 94 -31.24 23.70 -10.92
C GLU A 94 -32.59 23.09 -10.68
N ASP A 95 -33.10 22.37 -11.69
CA ASP A 95 -34.24 21.51 -11.52
C ASP A 95 -33.88 20.58 -10.34
N PRO A 96 -34.68 20.54 -9.26
CA PRO A 96 -34.34 19.80 -8.05
C PRO A 96 -34.05 18.32 -8.38
N THR A 97 -34.71 17.80 -9.41
CA THR A 97 -34.50 16.48 -10.01
C THR A 97 -33.08 16.30 -10.55
N ASN A 98 -32.50 17.28 -11.26
CA ASN A 98 -31.13 17.23 -11.79
C ASN A 98 -30.06 17.39 -10.71
N LYS A 99 -30.36 18.11 -9.62
CA LYS A 99 -29.49 18.19 -8.43
C LYS A 99 -29.46 16.88 -7.66
N ILE A 100 -30.60 16.19 -7.59
CA ILE A 100 -30.71 14.84 -7.02
C ILE A 100 -30.00 13.84 -7.95
N LEU A 101 -30.25 13.87 -9.27
CA LEU A 101 -29.60 12.98 -10.23
C LEU A 101 -28.07 13.16 -10.29
N SER A 102 -27.58 14.39 -10.21
CA SER A 102 -26.13 14.68 -10.20
C SER A 102 -25.48 14.28 -8.88
N LYS A 103 -26.19 14.38 -7.74
CA LYS A 103 -25.77 13.77 -6.46
C LYS A 103 -25.80 12.24 -6.48
N LEU A 104 -26.73 11.64 -7.23
CA LEU A 104 -26.86 10.19 -7.41
C LEU A 104 -25.88 9.63 -8.44
N LYS A 105 -25.29 10.48 -9.29
CA LYS A 105 -24.31 10.07 -10.29
C LYS A 105 -23.04 9.66 -9.56
N SER A 106 -22.79 8.35 -9.54
CA SER A 106 -21.58 7.76 -8.97
C SER A 106 -20.33 8.48 -9.49
N THR A 107 -19.43 8.86 -8.58
CA THR A 107 -18.11 9.44 -8.88
C THR A 107 -17.29 8.55 -9.84
N TYR A 108 -17.62 7.25 -9.89
CA TYR A 108 -17.00 6.24 -10.74
C TYR A 108 -17.99 5.65 -11.73
N THR A 109 -17.55 5.40 -12.96
CA THR A 109 -18.38 4.85 -14.04
C THR A 109 -18.69 3.36 -13.89
N THR A 110 -17.92 2.63 -13.08
CA THR A 110 -18.02 1.16 -12.92
C THR A 110 -18.24 0.75 -11.47
N SER A 111 -18.82 -0.43 -11.24
CA SER A 111 -19.02 -0.99 -9.91
C SER A 111 -17.71 -1.41 -9.23
N PHE A 112 -17.70 -1.43 -7.90
CA PHE A 112 -16.56 -1.86 -7.09
C PHE A 112 -16.03 -3.24 -7.50
N TRP A 113 -16.92 -4.21 -7.67
CA TRP A 113 -16.54 -5.60 -8.01
C TRP A 113 -15.86 -5.71 -9.36
N LYS A 114 -16.33 -4.96 -10.37
CA LYS A 114 -15.68 -4.93 -11.68
C LYS A 114 -14.27 -4.35 -11.58
N GLN A 115 -14.10 -3.24 -10.85
CA GLN A 115 -12.79 -2.65 -10.59
C GLN A 115 -11.86 -3.63 -9.85
N PHE A 116 -12.35 -4.24 -8.78
CA PHE A 116 -11.60 -5.20 -7.97
C PHE A 116 -11.12 -6.41 -8.79
N ILE A 117 -12.00 -7.04 -9.58
CA ILE A 117 -11.64 -8.19 -10.43
C ILE A 117 -10.60 -7.78 -11.49
N THR A 118 -10.82 -6.65 -12.17
CA THR A 118 -9.87 -6.16 -13.19
C THR A 118 -8.50 -5.87 -12.60
N LEU A 119 -8.44 -5.20 -11.45
CA LEU A 119 -7.19 -4.87 -10.76
C LEU A 119 -6.48 -6.11 -10.21
N THR A 120 -7.23 -7.06 -9.67
CA THR A 120 -6.67 -8.33 -9.18
C THR A 120 -6.07 -9.12 -10.33
N ARG A 121 -6.81 -9.26 -11.45
CA ARG A 121 -6.31 -9.91 -12.67
C ARG A 121 -5.05 -9.23 -13.21
N ARG A 122 -5.03 -7.89 -13.27
CA ARG A 122 -3.86 -7.11 -13.69
C ARG A 122 -2.64 -7.43 -12.82
N SER A 123 -2.83 -7.42 -11.50
CA SER A 123 -1.74 -7.63 -10.54
C SER A 123 -1.22 -9.06 -10.59
N LEU A 124 -2.11 -10.06 -10.64
CA LEU A 124 -1.72 -11.47 -10.80
C LEU A 124 -1.00 -11.73 -12.12
N LEU A 125 -1.46 -11.16 -13.23
CA LEU A 125 -0.77 -11.27 -14.53
C LEU A 125 0.62 -10.62 -14.48
N SER A 126 0.76 -9.49 -13.78
CA SER A 126 2.07 -8.84 -13.60
C SER A 126 3.02 -9.71 -12.79
N HIS A 127 2.54 -10.32 -11.70
CA HIS A 127 3.35 -11.27 -10.90
C HIS A 127 3.72 -12.52 -11.70
N TRP A 128 2.80 -13.06 -12.49
CA TRP A 128 3.05 -14.22 -13.35
C TRP A 128 4.07 -13.95 -14.45
N ARG A 129 4.00 -12.76 -15.08
CA ARG A 129 4.92 -12.38 -16.17
C ARG A 129 6.33 -12.01 -15.69
N ASN A 130 6.50 -11.72 -14.40
CA ASN A 130 7.78 -11.40 -13.78
C ASN A 130 8.22 -12.53 -12.81
N PRO A 131 8.57 -13.72 -13.33
CA PRO A 131 8.90 -14.87 -12.49
C PRO A 131 10.15 -14.68 -11.65
N SER A 132 11.08 -13.81 -12.07
CA SER A 132 12.37 -13.59 -11.39
C SER A 132 12.21 -13.22 -9.91
N TYR A 133 11.21 -12.40 -9.58
CA TYR A 133 10.93 -12.04 -8.19
C TYR A 133 10.46 -13.25 -7.36
N THR A 134 9.44 -13.96 -7.86
CA THR A 134 8.88 -15.15 -7.19
C THR A 134 9.93 -16.26 -7.05
N LEU A 135 10.75 -16.47 -8.08
CA LEU A 135 11.84 -17.45 -8.08
C LEU A 135 12.92 -17.10 -7.05
N MET A 136 13.40 -15.85 -7.03
CA MET A 136 14.42 -15.41 -6.08
C MET A 136 13.91 -15.51 -4.64
N MET A 137 12.67 -15.08 -4.38
CA MET A 137 12.06 -15.18 -3.05
C MET A 137 11.91 -16.64 -2.61
N THR A 138 11.41 -17.51 -3.48
CA THR A 138 11.26 -18.94 -3.18
C THR A 138 12.62 -19.59 -2.96
N GLY A 139 13.65 -19.21 -3.73
CA GLY A 139 15.03 -19.65 -3.56
C GLY A 139 15.62 -19.26 -2.19
N ILE A 140 15.42 -18.02 -1.74
CA ILE A 140 15.85 -17.57 -0.41
C ILE A 140 15.14 -18.35 0.71
N HIS A 141 13.83 -18.59 0.57
CA HIS A 141 13.07 -19.37 1.55
C HIS A 141 13.53 -20.83 1.60
N CYS A 142 13.80 -21.44 0.44
CA CYS A 142 14.35 -22.80 0.36
C CYS A 142 15.74 -22.88 1.00
N ALA A 143 16.66 -21.97 0.64
CA ALA A 143 18.01 -21.94 1.19
C ALA A 143 18.00 -21.76 2.71
N MET A 144 17.18 -20.83 3.23
CA MET A 144 17.05 -20.61 4.67
C MET A 144 16.38 -21.80 5.37
N ALA A 145 15.39 -22.45 4.74
CA ALA A 145 14.75 -23.63 5.30
C ALA A 145 15.73 -24.80 5.45
N VAL A 146 16.57 -25.03 4.43
CA VAL A 146 17.64 -26.04 4.48
C VAL A 146 18.68 -25.67 5.55
N PHE A 147 19.10 -24.41 5.61
CA PHE A 147 20.06 -23.94 6.63
C PHE A 147 19.54 -24.18 8.05
N ILE A 148 18.31 -23.76 8.36
CA ILE A 148 17.68 -24.00 9.66
C ILE A 148 17.46 -25.50 9.90
N GLY A 149 17.05 -26.25 8.88
CA GLY A 149 16.86 -27.69 8.96
C GLY A 149 18.14 -28.46 9.27
N ILE A 150 19.30 -27.99 8.80
CA ILE A 150 20.61 -28.57 9.12
C ILE A 150 21.00 -28.24 10.57
N LEU A 151 20.83 -26.98 10.99
CA LEU A 151 21.19 -26.55 12.35
C LEU A 151 20.37 -27.27 13.43
N PHE A 152 19.10 -27.54 13.15
CA PHE A 152 18.15 -28.13 14.09
C PHE A 152 17.71 -29.53 13.63
N TYR A 153 18.61 -30.29 13.02
CA TYR A 153 18.30 -31.59 12.43
C TYR A 153 17.77 -32.58 13.47
N ASN A 154 16.60 -33.16 13.19
CA ASN A 154 15.93 -34.20 13.98
C ASN A 154 15.80 -33.93 15.50
N ILE A 155 15.61 -32.68 15.90
CA ILE A 155 15.44 -32.31 17.32
C ILE A 155 14.00 -32.48 17.83
N GLY A 156 13.03 -32.67 16.94
CA GLY A 156 11.61 -32.57 17.27
C GLY A 156 11.06 -33.72 18.10
N GLU A 157 11.73 -34.88 18.12
CA GLU A 157 11.29 -36.10 18.83
C GLU A 157 11.90 -36.27 20.23
N ASP A 158 13.05 -35.64 20.49
CA ASP A 158 13.82 -35.81 21.73
C ASP A 158 13.57 -34.68 22.74
N ALA A 159 13.19 -35.08 23.95
CA ALA A 159 12.93 -34.23 25.11
C ALA A 159 14.16 -33.42 25.53
N LYS A 160 15.36 -33.91 25.24
CA LYS A 160 16.63 -33.20 25.48
C LYS A 160 16.65 -31.85 24.76
N TYR A 161 16.18 -31.82 23.51
CA TYR A 161 16.24 -30.66 22.64
C TYR A 161 14.93 -29.86 22.60
N ALA A 162 14.03 -30.04 23.57
CA ALA A 162 12.73 -29.38 23.56
C ALA A 162 12.84 -27.84 23.57
N ARG A 163 13.84 -27.28 24.26
CA ARG A 163 14.09 -25.83 24.29
C ARG A 163 14.63 -25.32 22.97
N GLU A 164 15.51 -26.08 22.35
CA GLU A 164 16.10 -25.83 21.05
C GLU A 164 15.03 -25.89 19.96
N ASN A 165 14.08 -26.84 20.07
CA ASN A 165 12.93 -26.92 19.18
C ASN A 165 12.02 -25.69 19.33
N TYR A 166 11.74 -25.25 20.56
CA TYR A 166 11.03 -23.98 20.78
C TYR A 166 11.76 -22.78 20.15
N ASN A 167 13.10 -22.72 20.25
CA ASN A 167 13.89 -21.68 19.60
C ASN A 167 13.79 -21.77 18.06
N CYS A 168 13.82 -22.98 17.48
CA CYS A 168 13.65 -23.21 16.06
C CYS A 168 12.30 -22.68 15.55
N LEU A 169 11.20 -22.92 16.29
CA LEU A 169 9.88 -22.39 15.96
C LEU A 169 9.87 -20.86 15.92
N PHE A 170 10.50 -20.22 16.91
CA PHE A 170 10.62 -18.76 16.93
C PHE A 170 11.45 -18.22 15.77
N PHE A 171 12.59 -18.84 15.44
CA PHE A 171 13.41 -18.43 14.30
C PHE A 171 12.66 -18.52 12.97
N GLY A 172 11.91 -19.61 12.74
CA GLY A 172 11.11 -19.74 11.53
C GLY A 172 9.98 -18.71 11.44
N LEU A 173 9.33 -18.43 12.57
CA LEU A 173 8.33 -17.38 12.67
C LEU A 173 8.93 -15.98 12.38
N MET A 174 10.09 -15.67 12.94
CA MET A 174 10.81 -14.41 12.70
C MET A 174 11.22 -14.25 11.24
N PHE A 175 11.82 -15.29 10.65
CA PHE A 175 12.27 -15.27 9.26
C PHE A 175 11.11 -14.93 8.31
N LEU A 176 10.00 -15.66 8.42
CA LEU A 176 8.81 -15.45 7.58
C LEU A 176 8.16 -14.09 7.78
N MET A 177 8.12 -13.60 9.02
CA MET A 177 7.64 -12.24 9.29
C MET A 177 8.52 -11.19 8.61
N PHE A 178 9.84 -11.26 8.80
CA PHE A 178 10.75 -10.22 8.29
C PHE A 178 10.78 -10.21 6.76
N THR A 179 10.77 -11.37 6.10
CA THR A 179 10.74 -11.44 4.63
C THR A 179 9.45 -10.87 4.07
N ALA A 180 8.28 -11.25 4.62
CA ALA A 180 6.98 -10.75 4.19
C ALA A 180 6.83 -9.24 4.43
N PHE A 181 7.21 -8.76 5.61
CA PHE A 181 7.16 -7.34 5.98
C PHE A 181 8.06 -6.48 5.07
N SER A 182 9.31 -6.90 4.89
CA SER A 182 10.32 -6.11 4.16
C SER A 182 10.00 -6.02 2.67
N ALA A 183 9.58 -7.13 2.07
CA ALA A 183 9.21 -7.17 0.65
C ALA A 183 8.13 -6.13 0.30
N VAL A 184 7.10 -6.02 1.13
CA VAL A 184 5.96 -5.13 0.86
C VAL A 184 6.24 -3.70 1.31
N SER A 185 7.02 -3.51 2.37
CA SER A 185 7.48 -2.19 2.82
C SER A 185 8.28 -1.43 1.75
N ILE A 186 8.96 -2.15 0.86
CA ILE A 186 9.73 -1.57 -0.25
C ILE A 186 8.85 -1.40 -1.49
N THR A 187 8.18 -2.47 -1.92
CA THR A 187 7.46 -2.49 -3.20
C THR A 187 6.19 -1.64 -3.20
N PHE A 188 5.50 -1.51 -2.07
CA PHE A 188 4.23 -0.77 -2.03
C PHE A 188 4.39 0.76 -2.20
N PRO A 189 5.31 1.45 -1.49
CA PRO A 189 5.56 2.88 -1.71
C PRO A 189 5.96 3.23 -3.16
N GLU A 190 6.68 2.34 -3.85
CA GLU A 190 7.08 2.55 -5.25
C GLU A 190 5.88 2.64 -6.21
N GLN A 191 4.76 2.00 -5.86
CA GLN A 191 3.54 2.04 -6.66
C GLN A 191 2.71 3.30 -6.41
N ILE A 192 2.90 3.98 -5.27
CA ILE A 192 2.07 5.13 -4.86
C ILE A 192 2.02 6.26 -5.89
N PRO A 193 3.11 6.66 -6.57
CA PRO A 193 3.05 7.70 -7.60
C PRO A 193 2.13 7.35 -8.78
N VAL A 194 2.15 6.07 -9.21
CA VAL A 194 1.27 5.57 -10.28
C VAL A 194 -0.17 5.55 -9.79
N VAL A 195 -0.41 4.98 -8.61
CA VAL A 195 -1.75 4.91 -7.99
C VAL A 195 -2.35 6.30 -7.79
N ARG A 196 -1.53 7.28 -7.40
CA ARG A 196 -1.97 8.68 -7.25
C ARG A 196 -2.47 9.26 -8.57
N ARG A 197 -1.78 8.98 -9.69
CA ARG A 197 -2.21 9.41 -11.03
C ARG A 197 -3.50 8.71 -11.45
N GLU A 198 -3.58 7.39 -11.28
CA GLU A 198 -4.78 6.60 -11.62
C GLU A 198 -5.99 7.02 -10.75
N HIS A 199 -5.77 7.33 -9.48
CA HIS A 199 -6.79 7.82 -8.55
C HIS A 199 -7.24 9.24 -8.89
N PHE A 200 -6.32 10.14 -9.25
CA PHE A 200 -6.63 11.50 -9.70
C PHE A 200 -7.52 11.48 -10.96
N ASN A 201 -7.23 10.57 -11.89
CA ASN A 201 -8.04 10.33 -13.09
C ASN A 201 -9.34 9.56 -12.82
N ARG A 202 -9.64 9.20 -11.57
CA ARG A 202 -10.84 8.47 -11.14
C ARG A 202 -11.05 7.15 -11.87
N TRP A 203 -9.98 6.44 -12.20
CA TRP A 203 -10.08 5.13 -12.87
C TRP A 203 -10.68 4.05 -11.97
N TYR A 204 -10.41 4.12 -10.66
CA TYR A 204 -10.95 3.18 -9.67
C TYR A 204 -10.97 3.75 -8.25
N MET A 205 -11.76 3.12 -7.40
CA MET A 205 -11.86 3.40 -5.97
C MET A 205 -10.60 2.90 -5.24
N THR A 206 -10.13 3.65 -4.25
CA THR A 206 -8.98 3.25 -3.40
C THR A 206 -9.18 1.88 -2.74
N GLY A 207 -10.42 1.57 -2.35
CA GLY A 207 -10.75 0.27 -1.75
C GLY A 207 -10.57 -0.89 -2.72
N ALA A 208 -10.99 -0.72 -3.97
CA ALA A 208 -10.85 -1.75 -5.00
C ALA A 208 -9.37 -2.05 -5.29
N TYR A 209 -8.53 -1.00 -5.33
CA TYR A 209 -7.08 -1.16 -5.46
C TYR A 209 -6.46 -1.85 -4.25
N TYR A 210 -6.72 -1.38 -3.03
CA TYR A 210 -6.14 -1.95 -1.82
C TYR A 210 -6.49 -3.43 -1.66
N SER A 211 -7.77 -3.80 -1.82
CA SER A 211 -8.21 -5.19 -1.77
C SER A 211 -7.60 -6.04 -2.88
N ALA A 212 -7.46 -5.50 -4.09
CA ALA A 212 -6.81 -6.20 -5.20
C ALA A 212 -5.33 -6.46 -4.92
N THR A 213 -4.60 -5.47 -4.39
CA THR A 213 -3.20 -5.63 -3.97
C THR A 213 -3.06 -6.75 -2.95
N LEU A 214 -3.85 -6.69 -1.86
CA LEU A 214 -3.84 -7.70 -0.79
C LEU A 214 -4.04 -9.12 -1.34
N ILE A 215 -5.08 -9.32 -2.15
CA ILE A 215 -5.44 -10.65 -2.69
C ILE A 215 -4.42 -11.13 -3.72
N SER A 216 -3.87 -10.23 -4.53
CA SER A 216 -2.86 -10.57 -5.53
C SER A 216 -1.52 -11.00 -4.92
N SER A 217 -1.20 -10.58 -3.70
CA SER A 217 0.03 -10.96 -3.00
C SER A 217 -0.04 -12.32 -2.29
N ILE A 218 -1.24 -12.82 -1.98
CA ILE A 218 -1.43 -14.09 -1.26
C ILE A 218 -0.77 -15.27 -1.96
N PRO A 219 -0.93 -15.51 -3.29
CA PRO A 219 -0.37 -16.69 -3.94
C PRO A 219 1.15 -16.80 -3.80
N THR A 220 1.89 -15.71 -4.04
CA THR A 220 3.35 -15.69 -3.91
C THR A 220 3.79 -15.94 -2.47
N GLN A 221 3.11 -15.33 -1.49
CA GLN A 221 3.40 -15.54 -0.08
C GLN A 221 3.13 -16.99 0.35
N THR A 222 2.05 -17.59 -0.16
CA THR A 222 1.69 -18.98 0.09
C THR A 222 2.75 -19.94 -0.40
N VAL A 223 3.23 -19.78 -1.64
CA VAL A 223 4.30 -20.61 -2.19
C VAL A 223 5.56 -20.52 -1.33
N CYS A 224 6.04 -19.31 -1.02
CA CYS A 224 7.26 -19.11 -0.23
C CYS A 224 7.16 -19.70 1.17
N THR A 225 6.02 -19.47 1.85
CA THR A 225 5.80 -19.93 3.23
C THR A 225 5.64 -21.44 3.30
N LEU A 226 4.88 -22.06 2.39
CA LEU A 226 4.72 -23.52 2.36
C LEU A 226 6.01 -24.23 1.99
N THR A 227 6.81 -23.69 1.05
CA THR A 227 8.14 -24.25 0.75
C THR A 227 9.01 -24.25 2.01
N TYR A 228 9.07 -23.13 2.74
CA TYR A 228 9.81 -23.06 4.00
C TYR A 228 9.28 -24.04 5.05
N ALA A 229 7.96 -24.04 5.28
CA ALA A 229 7.30 -24.85 6.29
C ALA A 229 7.49 -26.35 6.05
N CYS A 230 7.30 -26.82 4.81
CA CYS A 230 7.47 -28.23 4.47
C CYS A 230 8.92 -28.68 4.73
N ILE A 231 9.91 -27.96 4.20
CA ILE A 231 11.32 -28.34 4.35
C ILE A 231 11.72 -28.37 5.84
N THR A 232 11.41 -27.30 6.59
CA THR A 232 11.79 -27.21 8.01
C THR A 232 11.07 -28.24 8.88
N TYR A 233 9.79 -28.52 8.65
CA TYR A 233 9.03 -29.48 9.45
C TYR A 233 9.65 -30.88 9.40
N TRP A 234 9.96 -31.35 8.18
CA TRP A 234 10.51 -32.69 7.98
C TRP A 234 11.98 -32.79 8.39
N MET A 235 12.82 -31.79 8.08
CA MET A 235 14.24 -31.82 8.45
C MET A 235 14.47 -31.73 9.97
N THR A 236 13.61 -31.01 10.69
CA THR A 236 13.74 -30.87 12.14
C THR A 236 13.11 -32.03 12.92
N GLY A 237 12.49 -33.01 12.25
CA GLY A 237 11.90 -34.18 12.90
C GLY A 237 10.65 -33.85 13.73
N GLN A 238 9.80 -32.93 13.25
CA GLN A 238 8.54 -32.62 13.93
C GLN A 238 7.56 -33.82 13.87
N PRO A 239 6.62 -33.94 14.83
CA PRO A 239 5.76 -35.12 14.96
C PRO A 239 4.98 -35.45 13.68
N HIS A 240 4.88 -36.73 13.34
CA HIS A 240 4.20 -37.23 12.13
C HIS A 240 2.66 -37.19 12.15
N ASP A 241 2.07 -36.18 12.79
CA ASP A 241 0.63 -35.98 12.90
C ASP A 241 0.14 -34.94 11.88
N PHE A 242 -0.83 -35.34 11.05
CA PHE A 242 -1.41 -34.47 10.02
C PHE A 242 -2.03 -33.19 10.59
N LEU A 243 -2.72 -33.26 11.74
CA LEU A 243 -3.34 -32.09 12.33
C LEU A 243 -2.31 -31.08 12.84
N ARG A 244 -1.17 -31.57 13.35
CA ARG A 244 -0.05 -30.74 13.80
C ARG A 244 0.65 -30.06 12.62
N PHE A 245 0.88 -30.81 11.55
CA PHE A 245 1.47 -30.28 10.33
C PHE A 245 0.60 -29.17 9.71
N ILE A 246 -0.71 -29.40 9.57
CA ILE A 246 -1.62 -28.38 9.03
C ILE A 246 -1.69 -27.16 9.96
N SER A 247 -1.75 -27.36 11.28
CA SER A 247 -1.78 -26.25 12.24
C SER A 247 -0.50 -25.42 12.21
N PHE A 248 0.66 -26.06 12.04
CA PHE A 248 1.95 -25.42 11.84
C PHE A 248 1.98 -24.57 10.57
N CYS A 249 1.66 -25.18 9.42
CA CYS A 249 1.61 -24.49 8.13
C CYS A 249 0.62 -23.32 8.15
N TRP A 250 -0.57 -23.53 8.70
CA TRP A 250 -1.60 -22.49 8.80
C TRP A 250 -1.18 -21.32 9.69
N THR A 251 -0.54 -21.60 10.83
CA THR A 251 -0.02 -20.56 11.72
C THR A 251 1.06 -19.72 11.03
N LEU A 252 2.02 -20.37 10.36
CA LEU A 252 3.06 -19.67 9.60
C LEU A 252 2.48 -18.83 8.46
N MET A 253 1.48 -19.35 7.75
CA MET A 253 0.74 -18.63 6.72
C MET A 253 0.05 -17.38 7.26
N LEU A 254 -0.63 -17.48 8.40
CA LEU A 254 -1.30 -16.36 9.03
C LEU A 254 -0.32 -15.30 9.54
N VAL A 255 0.78 -15.70 10.17
CA VAL A 255 1.81 -14.75 10.62
C VAL A 255 2.42 -14.01 9.42
N SER A 256 2.78 -14.74 8.37
CA SER A 256 3.24 -14.17 7.09
C SER A 256 2.23 -13.18 6.51
N TYR A 257 0.94 -13.50 6.54
CA TYR A 257 -0.12 -12.63 6.05
C TYR A 257 -0.29 -11.37 6.91
N VAL A 258 -0.25 -11.48 8.24
CA VAL A 258 -0.29 -10.30 9.13
C VAL A 258 0.95 -9.43 8.92
N ALA A 259 2.13 -10.04 8.77
CA ALA A 259 3.38 -9.33 8.47
C ALA A 259 3.31 -8.58 7.14
N LEU A 260 2.70 -9.18 6.11
CA LEU A 260 2.41 -8.53 4.84
C LEU A 260 1.48 -7.32 5.03
N CYS A 261 0.42 -7.46 5.84
CA CYS A 261 -0.48 -6.34 6.16
C CYS A 261 0.26 -5.20 6.89
N MET A 262 1.14 -5.54 7.83
CA MET A 262 1.99 -4.57 8.53
C MET A 262 2.98 -3.88 7.57
N GLY A 263 3.49 -4.61 6.57
CA GLY A 263 4.31 -4.05 5.50
C GLY A 263 3.54 -3.07 4.62
N LEU A 264 2.28 -3.39 4.26
CA LEU A 264 1.38 -2.49 3.55
C LEU A 264 1.06 -1.23 4.37
N LEU A 265 0.88 -1.37 5.69
CA LEU A 265 0.68 -0.24 6.61
C LEU A 265 1.90 0.68 6.61
N ASN A 266 3.09 0.11 6.80
CA ASN A 266 4.36 0.83 6.76
C ASN A 266 4.56 1.54 5.41
N GLY A 267 4.33 0.83 4.31
CA GLY A 267 4.44 1.38 2.96
C GLY A 267 3.39 2.44 2.63
N SER A 268 2.21 2.36 3.24
CA SER A 268 1.17 3.38 3.13
C SER A 268 1.51 4.66 3.89
N PHE A 269 2.30 4.57 4.95
CA PHE A 269 2.69 5.72 5.76
C PHE A 269 3.97 6.40 5.23
N PHE A 270 4.99 5.62 4.88
CA PHE A 270 6.32 6.14 4.53
C PHE A 270 6.62 6.07 3.02
N ASN A 271 7.65 6.83 2.59
CA ASN A 271 8.35 6.59 1.32
C ASN A 271 9.40 5.49 1.50
N VAL A 272 9.90 4.86 0.43
CA VAL A 272 10.84 3.72 0.48
C VAL A 272 11.98 3.94 1.48
N LYS A 273 12.72 5.06 1.38
CA LYS A 273 13.84 5.39 2.27
C LYS A 273 13.47 5.42 3.75
N ASN A 274 12.34 6.04 4.08
CA ASN A 274 11.90 6.15 5.48
C ASN A 274 11.29 4.82 5.96
N GLY A 275 10.58 4.11 5.09
CA GLY A 275 9.94 2.84 5.41
C GLY A 275 10.94 1.72 5.70
N THR A 276 12.10 1.70 5.04
CA THR A 276 13.18 0.74 5.32
C THR A 276 13.91 1.03 6.63
N ILE A 277 14.04 2.31 7.01
CA ILE A 277 14.70 2.72 8.27
C ILE A 277 13.73 2.56 9.45
N PHE A 278 12.54 3.14 9.36
CA PHE A 278 11.57 3.19 10.46
C PHE A 278 10.70 1.93 10.58
N GLY A 279 10.56 1.15 9.51
CA GLY A 279 9.77 -0.07 9.51
C GLY A 279 10.20 -1.09 10.58
N PRO A 280 11.49 -1.46 10.66
CA PRO A 280 11.98 -2.36 11.71
C PRO A 280 11.74 -1.84 13.14
N PHE A 281 11.83 -0.53 13.37
CA PHE A 281 11.52 0.07 14.68
C PHE A 281 10.04 -0.12 15.06
N PHE A 282 9.14 -0.13 14.09
CA PHE A 282 7.72 -0.41 14.31
C PHE A 282 7.46 -1.89 14.64
N ILE A 283 8.25 -2.80 14.09
CA ILE A 283 8.12 -4.25 14.34
C ILE A 283 8.77 -4.68 15.66
N MET A 284 9.84 -4.01 16.08
CA MET A 284 10.65 -4.40 17.25
C MET A 284 9.85 -4.62 18.55
N PRO A 285 8.85 -3.78 18.93
CA PRO A 285 8.04 -4.04 20.11
C PRO A 285 7.32 -5.39 20.04
N PHE A 286 6.78 -5.77 18.89
CA PHE A 286 6.09 -7.06 18.74
C PHE A 286 7.03 -8.25 18.91
N VAL A 287 8.31 -8.09 18.52
CA VAL A 287 9.35 -9.10 18.69
C VAL A 287 9.72 -9.27 20.16
N VAL A 288 9.95 -8.16 20.87
CA VAL A 288 10.30 -8.18 22.31
C VAL A 288 9.15 -8.78 23.14
N PHE A 289 7.93 -8.32 22.88
CA PHE A 289 6.71 -8.77 23.57
C PHE A 289 6.07 -10.00 22.91
N SER A 290 6.85 -10.83 22.22
CA SER A 290 6.41 -12.10 21.63
C SER A 290 6.29 -13.25 22.64
N GLY A 291 6.77 -13.07 23.87
CA GLY A 291 6.91 -14.15 24.86
C GLY A 291 8.20 -14.97 24.71
N PHE A 292 9.04 -14.68 23.70
CA PHE A 292 10.34 -15.33 23.53
C PHE A 292 11.45 -14.69 24.38
N PHE A 293 11.61 -13.37 24.28
CA PHE A 293 12.66 -12.61 24.99
C PHE A 293 12.25 -12.19 26.39
N LEU A 294 10.98 -11.83 26.56
CA LEU A 294 10.40 -11.38 27.83
C LEU A 294 9.11 -12.16 28.06
N LEU A 295 8.97 -12.77 29.24
CA LEU A 295 7.75 -13.43 29.68
C LEU A 295 6.72 -12.41 30.16
N TYR A 296 5.44 -12.79 30.21
CA TYR A 296 4.37 -11.86 30.56
C TYR A 296 4.43 -11.44 32.04
N SER A 297 4.77 -12.39 32.92
CA SER A 297 4.94 -12.12 34.36
C SER A 297 6.07 -11.13 34.67
N ASP A 298 7.20 -11.27 33.98
CA ASP A 298 8.41 -10.45 34.13
C ASP A 298 8.24 -9.02 33.59
N ALA A 299 7.23 -8.78 32.74
CA ALA A 299 7.00 -7.47 32.16
C ALA A 299 6.39 -6.49 33.19
N PRO A 300 6.89 -5.24 33.27
CA PRO A 300 6.26 -4.20 34.07
C PRO A 300 4.79 -4.03 33.70
N GLY A 301 3.92 -3.84 34.71
CA GLY A 301 2.47 -3.81 34.52
C GLY A 301 1.98 -2.87 33.40
N PHE A 302 2.65 -1.72 33.23
CA PHE A 302 2.35 -0.75 32.19
C PHE A 302 2.52 -1.30 30.76
N PHE A 303 3.46 -2.22 30.50
CA PHE A 303 3.75 -2.75 29.16
C PHE A 303 3.01 -4.05 28.83
N ARG A 304 2.28 -4.64 29.79
CA ARG A 304 1.62 -5.95 29.60
C ARG A 304 0.60 -5.96 28.45
N TRP A 305 -0.01 -4.83 28.12
CA TRP A 305 -0.96 -4.74 27.00
C TRP A 305 -0.32 -5.04 25.63
N LEU A 306 0.99 -4.82 25.47
CA LEU A 306 1.70 -5.07 24.21
C LEU A 306 1.73 -6.56 23.84
N PHE A 307 1.70 -7.46 24.82
CA PHE A 307 1.58 -8.91 24.57
C PHE A 307 0.27 -9.28 23.90
N HIS A 308 -0.83 -8.56 24.22
CA HIS A 308 -2.15 -8.83 23.63
C HIS A 308 -2.24 -8.33 22.19
N VAL A 309 -1.53 -7.24 21.85
CA VAL A 309 -1.50 -6.66 20.50
C VAL A 309 -0.46 -7.34 19.60
N SER A 310 0.53 -8.03 20.18
CA SER A 310 1.58 -8.70 19.41
C SER A 310 1.08 -9.91 18.65
N PHE A 311 1.02 -9.79 17.32
CA PHE A 311 0.75 -10.92 16.44
C PHE A 311 1.85 -11.99 16.52
N LEU A 312 3.09 -11.59 16.87
CA LEU A 312 4.19 -12.53 17.05
C LEU A 312 4.03 -13.38 18.32
N LYS A 313 3.46 -12.80 19.40
CA LYS A 313 3.06 -13.57 20.58
C LYS A 313 2.05 -14.64 20.22
N HIS A 314 0.96 -14.26 19.56
CA HIS A 314 -0.10 -15.20 19.19
C HIS A 314 0.40 -16.26 18.20
N GLY A 315 1.25 -15.88 17.25
CA GLY A 315 1.90 -16.82 16.33
C GLY A 315 2.80 -17.82 17.07
N LEU A 316 3.62 -17.38 18.01
CA LEU A 316 4.53 -18.25 18.75
C LEU A 316 3.77 -19.20 19.67
N VAL A 317 2.73 -18.71 20.35
CA VAL A 317 1.81 -19.54 21.15
C VAL A 317 1.16 -20.61 20.27
N ALA A 318 0.62 -20.24 19.11
CA ALA A 318 -0.03 -21.19 18.19
C ALA A 318 0.95 -22.27 17.67
N LEU A 319 2.19 -21.90 17.33
CA LEU A 319 3.23 -22.87 16.94
C LEU A 319 3.60 -23.80 18.10
N THR A 320 3.80 -23.24 19.28
CA THR A 320 4.21 -24.01 20.47
C THR A 320 3.11 -24.98 20.91
N ILE A 321 1.84 -24.55 20.89
CA ILE A 321 0.70 -25.44 21.16
C ILE A 321 0.56 -26.52 20.07
N SER A 322 0.83 -26.18 18.81
CA SER A 322 0.79 -27.16 17.71
C SER A 322 1.84 -28.26 17.92
N MET A 323 3.04 -27.90 18.38
CA MET A 323 4.14 -28.85 18.56
C MET A 323 4.12 -29.58 19.90
N PHE A 324 3.83 -28.90 21.00
CA PHE A 324 3.91 -29.47 22.35
C PHE A 324 2.55 -29.67 23.03
N GLY A 325 1.51 -29.01 22.55
CA GLY A 325 0.14 -29.15 23.06
C GLY A 325 -0.65 -30.27 22.40
N MET A 326 -1.99 -30.12 22.40
CA MET A 326 -2.94 -31.07 21.82
C MET A 326 -2.72 -32.51 22.29
N ASP A 327 -2.52 -32.68 23.61
CA ASP A 327 -2.27 -33.97 24.28
C ASP A 327 -1.16 -34.81 23.62
N ARG A 328 -0.04 -34.16 23.26
CA ARG A 328 1.14 -34.86 22.75
C ARG A 328 1.63 -35.89 23.76
N GLN A 329 1.92 -37.09 23.27
CA GLN A 329 2.52 -38.17 24.06
C GLN A 329 3.90 -37.78 24.61
N LYS A 330 4.38 -38.55 25.59
CA LYS A 330 5.69 -38.32 26.19
C LYS A 330 6.78 -38.37 25.12
N LEU A 331 7.71 -37.42 25.18
CA LEU A 331 8.85 -37.38 24.28
C LEU A 331 9.87 -38.45 24.67
N LEU A 332 10.59 -38.96 23.68
CA LEU A 332 11.75 -39.82 23.93
C LEU A 332 12.82 -38.96 24.59
N CYS A 333 13.62 -39.52 25.48
CA CYS A 333 14.70 -38.80 26.15
C CYS A 333 15.99 -39.58 25.94
N SER A 334 16.96 -38.96 25.25
CA SER A 334 18.27 -39.59 25.03
C SER A 334 19.24 -39.45 26.21
N ASP A 335 19.00 -38.51 27.14
CA ASP A 335 19.80 -38.34 28.36
C ASP A 335 19.22 -39.14 29.54
N LEU A 336 19.98 -39.30 30.63
CA LEU A 336 19.55 -40.00 31.85
C LEU A 336 18.26 -39.41 32.45
N ILE A 337 18.11 -38.07 32.42
CA ILE A 337 16.95 -37.35 32.94
C ILE A 337 16.69 -36.13 32.04
N CYS A 338 15.53 -36.06 31.40
CA CYS A 338 15.07 -34.88 30.68
C CYS A 338 13.99 -34.13 31.48
N ARG A 339 14.13 -32.80 31.59
CA ARG A 339 13.12 -31.92 32.20
C ARG A 339 11.81 -31.90 31.41
N TYR A 340 11.89 -32.01 30.09
CA TYR A 340 10.75 -31.84 29.18
C TYR A 340 10.20 -33.15 28.60
N THR A 341 10.40 -34.28 29.29
CA THR A 341 9.81 -35.57 28.90
C THR A 341 8.28 -35.47 28.72
N TYR A 342 7.64 -34.61 29.52
CA TYR A 342 6.25 -34.22 29.34
C TYR A 342 6.18 -32.87 28.61
N PRO A 343 5.63 -32.82 27.39
CA PRO A 343 5.46 -31.57 26.63
C PRO A 343 4.69 -30.47 27.37
N LYS A 344 3.81 -30.85 28.31
CA LYS A 344 3.09 -29.87 29.15
C LYS A 344 4.06 -29.00 29.98
N GLN A 345 5.23 -29.51 30.36
CA GLN A 345 6.19 -28.76 31.16
C GLN A 345 6.76 -27.55 30.42
N ILE A 346 7.03 -27.66 29.11
CA ILE A 346 7.52 -26.50 28.34
C ILE A 346 6.43 -25.42 28.20
N LEU A 347 5.15 -25.82 28.14
CA LEU A 347 4.03 -24.87 28.10
C LEU A 347 3.87 -24.13 29.43
N ILE A 348 4.08 -24.81 30.56
CA ILE A 348 4.07 -24.21 31.90
C ILE A 348 5.25 -23.24 32.03
N ASP A 349 6.46 -23.68 31.71
CA ASP A 349 7.69 -22.89 31.81
C ASP A 349 7.69 -21.65 30.88
N ARG A 350 6.84 -21.65 29.84
CA ARG A 350 6.66 -20.53 28.91
C ARG A 350 5.37 -19.73 29.11
N GLU A 351 4.62 -20.00 30.18
CA GLU A 351 3.35 -19.32 30.51
C GLU A 351 2.27 -19.45 29.42
N MET A 352 2.22 -20.60 28.73
CA MET A 352 1.31 -20.90 27.63
C MET A 352 0.28 -22.00 27.96
N GLN A 353 0.22 -22.46 29.21
CA GLN A 353 -0.61 -23.59 29.63
C GLN A 353 -2.13 -23.38 29.47
N ASP A 354 -2.59 -22.14 29.69
CA ASP A 354 -4.02 -21.77 29.64
C ASP A 354 -4.44 -21.26 28.25
N GLU A 355 -3.48 -21.10 27.36
CA GLU A 355 -3.70 -20.60 26.00
C GLU A 355 -4.26 -21.70 25.10
N LYS A 356 -5.15 -21.31 24.19
CA LYS A 356 -5.75 -22.21 23.21
C LYS A 356 -5.32 -21.84 21.81
N TYR A 357 -5.03 -22.86 20.99
CA TYR A 357 -4.69 -22.67 19.58
C TYR A 357 -5.74 -21.81 18.84
N SER A 358 -7.04 -22.14 18.99
CA SER A 358 -8.12 -21.39 18.34
C SER A 358 -8.16 -19.92 18.75
N LEU A 359 -7.87 -19.60 20.01
CA LEU A 359 -7.87 -18.21 20.49
C LEU A 359 -6.72 -17.41 19.85
N ALA A 360 -5.53 -18.01 19.73
CA ALA A 360 -4.40 -17.41 19.06
C ALA A 360 -4.68 -17.14 17.58
N ILE A 361 -5.34 -18.07 16.88
CA ILE A 361 -5.75 -17.89 15.47
C ILE A 361 -6.78 -16.76 15.33
N ILE A 362 -7.79 -16.71 16.21
CA ILE A 362 -8.79 -15.63 16.23
C ILE A 362 -8.12 -14.29 16.48
N ALA A 363 -7.15 -14.22 17.41
CA ALA A 363 -6.39 -13.01 17.69
C ALA A 363 -5.58 -12.55 16.47
N LEU A 364 -4.88 -13.45 15.77
CA LEU A 364 -4.17 -13.13 14.53
C LEU A 364 -5.09 -12.57 13.45
N MET A 365 -6.26 -13.19 13.24
CA MET A 365 -7.25 -12.71 12.27
C MET A 365 -7.81 -11.33 12.67
N SER A 366 -8.07 -11.13 13.96
CA SER A 366 -8.58 -9.85 14.48
C SER A 366 -7.56 -8.72 14.30
N ILE A 367 -6.29 -8.98 14.61
CA ILE A 367 -5.18 -8.04 14.39
C ILE A 367 -5.04 -7.74 12.89
N SER A 368 -5.11 -8.75 12.02
CA SER A 368 -5.07 -8.56 10.57
C SER A 368 -6.17 -7.58 10.11
N VAL A 369 -7.41 -7.78 10.55
CA VAL A 369 -8.53 -6.89 10.19
C VAL A 369 -8.27 -5.46 10.65
N ALA A 370 -7.82 -5.27 11.90
CA ALA A 370 -7.51 -3.94 12.43
C ALA A 370 -6.40 -3.23 11.64
N VAL A 371 -5.34 -3.95 11.29
CA VAL A 371 -4.23 -3.43 10.46
C VAL A 371 -4.70 -3.07 9.06
N ASN A 372 -5.53 -3.91 8.44
CA ASN A 372 -6.10 -3.65 7.12
C ASN A 372 -6.99 -2.39 7.10
N ILE A 373 -7.87 -2.22 8.09
CA ILE A 373 -8.71 -1.02 8.23
C ILE A 373 -7.84 0.22 8.39
N SER A 374 -6.84 0.16 9.28
CA SER A 374 -5.90 1.26 9.53
C SER A 374 -5.14 1.65 8.27
N THR A 375 -4.65 0.64 7.53
CA THR A 375 -3.91 0.83 6.27
C THR A 375 -4.79 1.48 5.21
N TYR A 376 -6.03 1.00 5.04
CA TYR A 376 -6.99 1.58 4.10
C TYR A 376 -7.28 3.05 4.42
N ILE A 377 -7.48 3.41 5.70
CA ILE A 377 -7.72 4.78 6.13
C ILE A 377 -6.50 5.66 5.80
N ILE A 378 -5.30 5.23 6.17
CA ILE A 378 -4.06 5.98 5.92
C ILE A 378 -3.82 6.16 4.41
N LEU A 379 -3.99 5.10 3.63
CA LEU A 379 -3.85 5.16 2.16
C LEU A 379 -4.86 6.14 1.56
N LYS A 380 -6.11 6.13 2.03
CA LYS A 380 -7.15 7.06 1.58
C LYS A 380 -6.80 8.50 1.92
N ILE A 381 -6.23 8.76 3.10
CA ILE A 381 -5.73 10.09 3.49
C ILE A 381 -4.57 10.52 2.58
N ARG A 382 -3.57 9.66 2.39
CA ARG A 382 -2.37 9.93 1.57
C ARG A 382 -2.68 10.17 0.09
N LEU A 383 -3.71 9.51 -0.45
CA LEU A 383 -4.15 9.73 -1.83
C LEU A 383 -5.04 10.97 -1.99
N LYS A 384 -5.72 11.41 -0.94
CA LYS A 384 -6.52 12.65 -0.93
C LYS A 384 -5.69 13.91 -0.70
N SER A 385 -4.61 13.80 0.08
CA SER A 385 -3.65 14.89 0.27
C SER A 385 -2.97 15.18 -1.07
N LYS A 386 -3.57 16.08 -1.86
CA LYS A 386 -2.83 16.88 -2.82
C LYS A 386 -1.88 17.71 -1.97
N TRP A 387 -0.59 17.68 -2.32
CA TRP A 387 0.46 18.61 -1.88
C TRP A 387 0.07 19.53 -0.72
#